data_AF-A0A2K3MBY4-F1
#
_entry.id   AF-A0A2K3MBY4-F1
#
_cell.length_a   1.000
_cell.length_b   1.000
_cell.length_c   1.000
_cell.angle_alpha   90.00
_cell.angle_beta   90.00
_cell.angle_gamma   90.00
#
_symmetry.space_group_name_H-M   'P 1'
#
loop_
_entity.id
_entity.type
_entity.pdbx_description
1 polymer ?
#
loop_
_entity_poly.entity_id
_entity_poly.type
_entity_poly.pdbx_seq_one_letter_code
_entity_poly.pdbx_strand_id
1 'polypeptide(L)'
;RDWIFDNLNKRAGEEKNNEWQTIFMVTCWHLWTWRNKTIFEDTFNRPINPTQAILKMSHEIDSCKKTKLTCMPQRMDTIFIGWKRPREGWVKLNCDDTHKSSINLSGCVGLLRDSSGVCLASYARKLGTCDALHAETWGMYLSMDLAMRQGIMHL
;
A
#
# COMPACT_ATOMS: atom_id res chain seq x y z
N ARG A 1 14.04 -12.48 10.50
CA ARG A 1 13.29 -12.03 9.29
C ARG A 1 11.95 -12.79 9.18
N ASP A 2 11.79 -13.84 9.99
CA ASP A 2 10.78 -14.88 9.83
C ASP A 2 9.46 -14.54 10.52
N TRP A 3 9.46 -13.71 11.57
CA TRP A 3 8.26 -13.39 12.35
C TRP A 3 7.05 -12.90 11.53
N ILE A 4 7.26 -12.03 10.53
CA ILE A 4 6.16 -11.57 9.67
C ILE A 4 5.62 -12.75 8.85
N PHE A 5 6.52 -13.49 8.19
CA PHE A 5 6.14 -14.64 7.38
C PHE A 5 5.52 -15.76 8.22
N ASP A 6 5.97 -15.96 9.46
CA ASP A 6 5.39 -16.93 10.38
C ASP A 6 3.96 -16.56 10.74
N ASN A 7 3.66 -15.27 10.97
CA ASN A 7 2.29 -14.83 11.24
C ASN A 7 1.40 -14.86 9.99
N LEU A 8 1.97 -14.64 8.80
CA LEU A 8 1.26 -14.81 7.54
C LEU A 8 1.02 -16.27 7.18
N ASN A 9 1.90 -17.17 7.58
CA ASN A 9 1.81 -18.60 7.25
C ASN A 9 1.23 -19.45 8.39
N LYS A 10 0.96 -18.85 9.56
CA LYS A 10 0.37 -19.53 10.71
C LYS A 10 -0.99 -20.11 10.36
N ARG A 11 -1.05 -21.44 10.33
CA ARG A 11 -2.29 -22.22 10.28
C ARG A 11 -2.84 -22.32 11.71
N ALA A 12 -3.77 -21.43 12.06
CA ALA A 12 -4.49 -21.56 13.32
C ALA A 12 -5.50 -22.71 13.20
N GLY A 13 -5.12 -23.91 13.64
CA GLY A 13 -5.99 -25.09 13.62
C GLY A 13 -6.28 -25.63 12.21
N GLU A 14 -6.81 -26.84 12.15
CA GLU A 14 -7.17 -27.56 10.92
C GLU A 14 -8.34 -26.88 10.20
N GLU A 15 -8.05 -25.80 9.48
CA GLU A 15 -8.78 -25.28 8.32
C GLU A 15 -7.98 -24.06 7.83
N LYS A 16 -7.92 -23.79 6.52
CA LYS A 16 -7.22 -22.61 5.98
C LYS A 16 -7.93 -21.34 6.49
N ASN A 17 -7.52 -20.82 7.65
CA ASN A 17 -8.15 -19.66 8.23
C ASN A 17 -7.61 -18.37 7.60
N ASN A 18 -8.03 -18.10 6.36
CA ASN A 18 -7.70 -16.88 5.59
C ASN A 18 -8.01 -15.60 6.39
N GLU A 19 -8.94 -15.68 7.35
CA GLU A 19 -9.36 -14.58 8.21
C GLU A 19 -8.23 -14.08 9.12
N TRP A 20 -7.39 -14.98 9.67
CA TRP A 20 -6.25 -14.57 10.50
C TRP A 20 -5.21 -13.80 9.69
N GLN A 21 -4.90 -14.25 8.48
CA GLN A 21 -3.92 -13.60 7.60
C GLN A 21 -4.34 -12.17 7.26
N THR A 22 -5.63 -12.00 6.91
CA THR A 22 -6.19 -10.68 6.62
C THR A 22 -6.16 -9.79 7.86
N ILE A 23 -6.62 -10.30 9.03
CA ILE A 23 -6.60 -9.54 10.30
C ILE A 23 -5.18 -9.09 10.66
N PHE A 24 -4.20 -9.99 10.56
CA PHE A 24 -2.81 -9.68 10.86
C PHE A 24 -2.27 -8.58 9.93
N MET A 25 -2.47 -8.72 8.62
CA MET A 25 -2.03 -7.72 7.64
C MET A 25 -2.69 -6.36 7.84
N VAL A 26 -4.01 -6.32 8.05
CA VAL A 26 -4.77 -5.10 8.31
C VAL A 26 -4.31 -4.44 9.62
N THR A 27 -3.97 -5.24 10.63
CA THR A 27 -3.39 -4.73 11.89
C THR A 27 -2.04 -4.06 11.63
N CYS A 28 -1.12 -4.72 10.92
CA CYS A 28 0.18 -4.15 10.56
C CYS A 28 0.02 -2.84 9.77
N TRP A 29 -0.89 -2.82 8.80
CA TRP A 29 -1.21 -1.64 8.01
C TRP A 29 -1.70 -0.47 8.89
N HIS A 30 -2.65 -0.72 9.79
CA HIS A 30 -3.15 0.31 10.69
C HIS A 30 -2.09 0.82 11.67
N LEU A 31 -1.26 -0.07 12.22
CA LEU A 31 -0.15 0.33 13.10
C LEU A 31 0.82 1.27 12.38
N TRP A 32 1.23 0.92 11.16
CA TRP A 32 2.10 1.77 10.34
C TRP A 32 1.41 3.10 9.97
N THR A 33 0.17 3.03 9.49
CA THR A 33 -0.59 4.19 9.04
C THR A 33 -0.84 5.17 10.17
N TRP A 34 -1.36 4.71 11.31
CA TRP A 34 -1.64 5.57 12.45
C TRP A 34 -0.36 6.15 13.05
N ARG A 35 0.74 5.40 13.07
CA ARG A 35 2.04 5.96 13.48
C ARG A 35 2.44 7.11 12.57
N ASN A 36 2.38 6.92 11.25
CA ASN A 36 2.79 7.96 10.30
C ASN A 36 1.87 9.17 10.37
N LYS A 37 0.56 8.97 10.44
CA LYS A 37 -0.38 10.08 10.60
C LYS A 37 -0.15 10.86 11.89
N THR A 38 0.12 10.19 13.01
CA THR A 38 0.47 10.89 14.25
C THR A 38 1.75 11.74 14.12
N ILE A 39 2.70 11.36 13.27
CA ILE A 39 3.95 12.13 13.07
C ILE A 39 3.76 13.29 12.08
N PHE A 40 2.94 13.10 11.06
CA PHE A 40 2.88 14.00 9.89
C PHE A 40 1.57 14.80 9.76
N GLU A 41 0.53 14.47 10.52
CA GLU A 41 -0.78 15.14 10.50
C GLU A 41 -1.11 15.65 11.92
N ASP A 42 -0.92 16.96 12.15
CA ASP A 42 -1.07 17.59 13.48
C ASP A 42 -2.49 17.44 14.07
N THR A 43 -3.50 17.23 13.23
CA THR A 43 -4.91 17.07 13.62
C THR A 43 -5.37 15.62 13.73
N PHE A 44 -4.48 14.65 13.46
CA PHE A 44 -4.86 13.25 13.44
C PHE A 44 -5.04 12.69 14.86
N ASN A 45 -6.25 12.18 15.12
CA ASN A 45 -6.57 11.42 16.31
C ASN A 45 -6.78 9.94 15.96
N ARG A 46 -6.23 9.05 16.77
CA ARG A 46 -6.46 7.61 16.63
C ARG A 46 -7.94 7.27 16.88
N PRO A 47 -8.48 6.23 16.22
CA PRO A 47 -9.85 5.81 16.47
C PRO A 47 -10.05 5.39 17.93
N ILE A 48 -11.21 5.73 18.49
CA ILE A 48 -11.60 5.40 19.87
C ILE A 48 -11.60 3.88 20.09
N ASN A 49 -11.99 3.12 19.06
CA ASN A 49 -11.98 1.66 19.08
C ASN A 49 -11.11 1.09 17.93
N PRO A 50 -9.79 0.96 18.14
CA PRO A 50 -8.86 0.45 17.14
C PRO A 50 -9.19 -0.97 16.65
N THR A 51 -9.61 -1.85 17.57
CA THR A 51 -9.94 -3.25 17.26
C THR A 51 -11.12 -3.33 16.31
N GLN A 52 -12.17 -2.54 16.55
CA GLN A 52 -13.33 -2.50 15.67
C GLN A 52 -12.97 -2.00 14.26
N ALA A 53 -12.11 -0.99 14.15
CA ALA A 53 -11.65 -0.50 12.85
C ALA A 53 -10.90 -1.57 12.05
N ILE A 54 -9.98 -2.29 12.71
CA ILE A 54 -9.21 -3.38 12.13
C ILE A 54 -10.13 -4.53 11.69
N LEU A 55 -11.02 -5.00 12.58
CA LEU A 55 -11.91 -6.13 12.27
C LEU A 55 -12.89 -5.78 11.15
N LYS A 56 -13.44 -4.56 11.15
CA LYS A 56 -14.33 -4.09 10.08
C LYS A 56 -13.66 -4.16 8.71
N MET A 57 -12.47 -3.57 8.56
CA MET A 57 -11.72 -3.59 7.30
C MET A 57 -11.32 -5.02 6.89
N SER A 58 -10.97 -5.87 7.87
CA SER A 58 -10.63 -7.27 7.62
C SER A 58 -11.82 -8.05 7.05
N HIS A 59 -13.01 -7.89 7.65
CA HIS A 59 -14.23 -8.50 7.16
C HIS A 59 -14.63 -7.99 5.77
N GLU A 60 -14.48 -6.70 5.48
CA GLU A 60 -14.76 -6.14 4.15
C GLU A 60 -13.87 -6.76 3.07
N ILE A 61 -12.56 -6.86 3.33
CA ILE A 61 -11.59 -7.48 2.41
C ILE A 61 -11.93 -8.96 2.16
N ASP A 62 -12.21 -9.72 3.23
CA ASP A 62 -12.52 -11.15 3.10
C ASP A 62 -13.88 -11.39 2.45
N SER A 63 -14.83 -10.47 2.63
CA SER A 63 -16.12 -10.50 1.94
C SER A 63 -15.93 -10.29 0.44
N CYS A 64 -15.13 -9.30 0.03
CA CYS A 64 -14.81 -9.05 -1.39
C CYS A 64 -14.09 -10.23 -2.06
N LYS A 65 -13.30 -11.02 -1.33
CA LYS A 65 -12.68 -12.25 -1.88
C LYS A 65 -13.71 -13.35 -2.13
N LYS A 66 -14.82 -13.39 -1.39
CA LYS A 66 -15.86 -14.42 -1.48
C LYS A 66 -16.92 -14.10 -2.55
N THR A 67 -17.24 -12.82 -2.76
CA THR A 67 -18.09 -12.40 -3.87
C THR A 67 -17.32 -12.46 -5.18
N LYS A 68 -17.56 -13.50 -5.99
CA LYS A 68 -17.22 -13.44 -7.43
C LYS A 68 -17.86 -12.17 -8.00
N LEU A 69 -17.02 -11.26 -8.49
CA LEU A 69 -17.34 -9.94 -9.03
C LEU A 69 -18.59 -9.96 -9.93
N THR A 70 -19.77 -9.76 -9.35
CA THR A 70 -20.88 -9.12 -10.05
C THR A 70 -20.57 -7.63 -10.03
N CYS A 71 -20.06 -7.12 -11.14
CA CYS A 71 -19.84 -5.69 -11.36
C CYS A 71 -21.18 -4.95 -11.25
N MET A 72 -21.53 -4.56 -10.02
CA MET A 72 -22.46 -3.45 -9.82
C MET A 72 -21.75 -2.19 -10.30
N PRO A 73 -22.44 -1.26 -11.00
CA PRO A 73 -21.84 -0.02 -11.46
C PRO A 73 -21.37 0.76 -10.23
N GLN A 74 -20.06 0.74 -9.98
CA GLN A 74 -19.48 1.54 -8.91
C GLN A 74 -19.62 3.00 -9.31
N ARG A 75 -20.12 3.81 -8.37
CA ARG A 75 -20.13 5.26 -8.50
C ARG A 75 -18.68 5.73 -8.61
N MET A 76 -18.28 6.14 -9.81
CA MET A 76 -16.95 6.68 -10.07
C MET A 76 -16.93 8.15 -9.64
N ASP A 77 -16.56 8.41 -8.39
CA ASP A 77 -16.27 9.77 -7.95
C ASP A 77 -14.83 10.12 -8.39
N THR A 78 -14.70 11.14 -9.25
CA THR A 78 -13.38 11.68 -9.62
C THR A 78 -12.91 12.64 -8.53
N ILE A 79 -11.82 12.29 -7.84
CA ILE A 79 -11.14 13.20 -6.91
C ILE A 79 -9.89 13.77 -7.57
N PHE A 80 -9.71 15.09 -7.45
CA PHE A 80 -8.48 15.74 -7.90
C PHE A 80 -7.39 15.57 -6.83
N ILE A 81 -6.50 14.60 -7.04
CA ILE A 81 -5.34 14.40 -6.18
C ILE A 81 -4.18 15.24 -6.74
N GLY A 82 -3.93 16.38 -6.11
CA GLY A 82 -2.77 17.23 -6.41
C GLY A 82 -1.52 16.81 -5.64
N TRP A 83 -0.35 17.03 -6.22
CA TRP A 83 0.92 16.88 -5.50
C TRP A 83 0.94 17.83 -4.29
N LYS A 84 1.23 17.29 -3.10
CA LYS A 84 1.47 18.08 -1.89
C LYS A 84 2.97 18.20 -1.65
N ARG A 85 3.45 19.44 -1.62
CA ARG A 85 4.85 19.80 -1.35
C ARG A 85 5.34 19.17 -0.04
N PRO A 86 6.43 18.38 -0.04
CA PRO A 86 7.05 17.89 1.18
C PRO A 86 7.76 19.03 1.92
N ARG A 87 8.13 18.81 3.19
CA ARG A 87 8.95 19.76 3.95
C ARG A 87 10.29 20.00 3.25
N GLU A 88 10.88 21.17 3.46
CA GLU A 88 12.19 21.45 2.90
C GLU A 88 13.24 20.45 3.43
N GLY A 89 14.12 19.98 2.53
CA GLY A 89 15.05 18.88 2.81
C GLY A 89 14.45 17.47 2.75
N TRP A 90 13.13 17.33 2.49
CA TRP A 90 12.47 16.04 2.28
C TRP A 90 12.18 15.79 0.80
N VAL A 91 12.17 14.51 0.42
CA VAL A 91 11.90 14.06 -0.95
C VAL A 91 10.63 13.24 -0.98
N LYS A 92 9.65 13.68 -1.75
CA LYS A 92 8.42 12.91 -1.95
C LYS A 92 8.65 11.74 -2.90
N LEU A 93 8.46 10.53 -2.37
CA LEU A 93 8.36 9.29 -3.15
C LEU A 93 6.90 9.07 -3.56
N ASN A 94 6.64 9.04 -4.86
CA ASN A 94 5.37 8.58 -5.43
C ASN A 94 5.63 7.32 -6.24
N CYS A 95 4.82 6.29 -6.04
CA CYS A 95 4.80 5.10 -6.87
C CYS A 95 3.37 4.81 -7.30
N ASP A 96 3.23 4.19 -8.47
CA ASP A 96 1.96 3.77 -9.02
C ASP A 96 2.17 2.45 -9.77
N ASP A 97 1.13 1.65 -9.86
CA ASP A 97 1.15 0.40 -10.59
C ASP A 97 0.06 0.37 -11.67
N THR A 98 0.20 -0.60 -12.56
CA THR A 98 -0.80 -0.84 -13.59
C THR A 98 -0.96 -2.33 -13.78
N HIS A 99 -2.20 -2.78 -13.86
CA HIS A 99 -2.55 -4.15 -14.20
C HIS A 99 -3.58 -4.17 -15.33
N LYS A 100 -3.24 -4.86 -16.43
CA LYS A 100 -4.14 -5.06 -17.56
C LYS A 100 -4.61 -6.51 -17.61
N SER A 101 -5.83 -6.72 -17.12
CA SER A 101 -6.44 -8.06 -16.99
C SER A 101 -6.56 -8.80 -18.33
N SER A 102 -6.85 -8.10 -19.43
CA SER A 102 -7.05 -8.71 -20.75
C SER A 102 -5.83 -9.43 -21.32
N ILE A 103 -4.63 -9.05 -20.89
CA ILE A 103 -3.36 -9.67 -21.30
C ILE A 103 -2.55 -10.18 -20.10
N ASN A 104 -3.14 -10.16 -18.90
CA ASN A 104 -2.53 -10.52 -17.63
C ASN A 104 -1.10 -9.96 -17.46
N LEU A 105 -0.97 -8.65 -17.69
CA LEU A 105 0.31 -7.94 -17.66
C LEU A 105 0.26 -6.78 -16.67
N SER A 106 1.33 -6.69 -15.88
CA SER A 106 1.51 -5.66 -14.87
C SER A 106 2.82 -4.92 -15.04
N GLY A 107 2.82 -3.69 -14.55
CA GLY A 107 3.99 -2.84 -14.45
C GLY A 107 3.86 -1.90 -13.26
N CYS A 108 4.97 -1.25 -12.93
CA CYS A 108 5.00 -0.22 -11.90
C CYS A 108 5.92 0.92 -12.32
N VAL A 109 5.63 2.11 -11.83
CA VAL A 109 6.40 3.34 -12.05
C VAL A 109 6.63 4.01 -10.71
N GLY A 110 7.74 4.75 -10.59
CA GLY A 110 8.01 5.53 -9.39
C GLY A 110 8.84 6.76 -9.67
N LEU A 111 8.72 7.73 -8.76
CA LEU A 111 9.23 9.08 -8.94
C LEU A 111 9.58 9.72 -7.59
N LEU A 112 10.82 10.19 -7.49
CA LEU A 112 11.34 10.94 -6.35
C LEU A 112 11.36 12.44 -6.72
N ARG A 113 10.65 13.26 -5.96
CA ARG A 113 10.61 14.73 -6.15
C ARG A 113 11.05 15.46 -4.90
N ASP A 114 11.93 16.44 -5.03
CA ASP A 114 12.29 17.29 -3.90
C ASP A 114 11.15 18.26 -3.51
N SER A 115 11.39 19.09 -2.51
CA SER A 115 10.43 20.13 -2.08
C SER A 115 10.23 21.25 -3.10
N SER A 116 11.11 21.43 -4.09
CA SER A 116 10.94 22.39 -5.18
C SER A 116 10.10 21.81 -6.35
N GLY A 117 9.77 20.51 -6.27
CA GLY A 117 9.04 19.79 -7.30
C GLY A 117 9.96 19.20 -8.38
N VAL A 118 11.27 19.36 -8.27
CA VAL A 118 12.26 18.81 -9.19
C VAL A 118 12.29 17.29 -9.06
N CYS A 119 12.20 16.62 -10.21
CA CYS A 119 12.41 15.18 -10.30
C CYS A 119 13.88 14.86 -10.07
N LEU A 120 14.18 14.16 -8.96
CA LEU A 120 15.53 13.69 -8.65
C LEU A 120 15.85 12.38 -9.37
N ALA A 121 14.90 11.44 -9.38
CA ALA A 121 15.02 10.18 -10.09
C ALA A 121 13.64 9.55 -10.34
N SER A 122 13.55 8.69 -11.35
CA SER A 122 12.35 7.92 -11.67
C SER A 122 12.69 6.55 -12.26
N TYR A 123 11.72 5.65 -12.27
CA TYR A 123 11.82 4.36 -12.95
C TYR A 123 10.47 3.95 -13.53
N ALA A 124 10.52 3.07 -14.53
CA ALA A 124 9.38 2.29 -15.00
C ALA A 124 9.83 0.84 -15.17
N ARG A 125 9.04 -0.12 -14.68
CA ARG A 125 9.38 -1.54 -14.72
C ARG A 125 8.17 -2.36 -15.16
N LYS A 126 8.39 -3.19 -16.20
CA LYS A 126 7.48 -4.27 -16.56
C LYS A 126 7.68 -5.43 -15.57
N LEU A 127 6.61 -5.83 -14.88
CA LEU A 127 6.64 -6.91 -13.89
C LEU A 127 6.24 -8.26 -14.49
N GLY A 128 5.59 -8.24 -15.66
CA GLY A 128 5.07 -9.47 -16.28
C GLY A 128 3.72 -9.82 -15.69
N THR A 129 3.48 -11.11 -15.47
CA THR A 129 2.21 -11.60 -14.95
C THR A 129 2.21 -11.59 -13.44
N CYS A 130 1.47 -10.65 -12.84
CA CYS A 130 1.17 -10.61 -11.41
C CYS A 130 -0.16 -9.88 -11.17
N ASP A 131 -0.78 -10.05 -10.00
CA ASP A 131 -1.94 -9.25 -9.61
C ASP A 131 -1.55 -7.82 -9.20
N ALA A 132 -2.55 -6.97 -8.97
CA ALA A 132 -2.36 -5.57 -8.56
C ALA A 132 -1.64 -5.44 -7.21
N LEU A 133 -1.93 -6.31 -6.23
CA LEU A 133 -1.29 -6.25 -4.91
C LEU A 133 0.22 -6.53 -5.00
N HIS A 134 0.61 -7.51 -5.81
CA HIS A 134 2.01 -7.77 -6.11
C HIS A 134 2.65 -6.60 -6.85
N ALA A 135 1.96 -5.99 -7.81
CA ALA A 135 2.48 -4.86 -8.57
C ALA A 135 2.74 -3.64 -7.69
N GLU A 136 1.79 -3.30 -6.80
CA GLU A 136 1.93 -2.28 -5.76
C GLU A 136 3.15 -2.54 -4.85
N THR A 137 3.28 -3.77 -4.36
CA THR A 137 4.38 -4.16 -3.46
C THR A 137 5.74 -4.01 -4.15
N TRP A 138 5.85 -4.42 -5.42
CA TRP A 138 7.05 -4.23 -6.22
C TRP A 138 7.34 -2.74 -6.47
N GLY A 139 6.31 -1.93 -6.71
CA GLY A 139 6.43 -0.48 -6.86
C GLY A 139 7.03 0.17 -5.61
N MET A 140 6.50 -0.14 -4.43
CA MET A 140 7.04 0.38 -3.16
C MET A 140 8.49 -0.05 -2.94
N TYR A 141 8.79 -1.33 -3.14
CA TYR A 141 10.15 -1.86 -2.97
C TYR A 141 11.16 -1.15 -3.86
N LEU A 142 10.86 -1.03 -5.16
CA LEU A 142 11.76 -0.39 -6.13
C LEU A 142 11.96 1.10 -5.85
N SER A 143 10.90 1.78 -5.42
CA SER A 143 10.97 3.19 -5.06
C SER A 143 11.85 3.42 -3.83
N MET A 144 11.74 2.57 -2.80
CA MET A 144 12.60 2.64 -1.62
C MET A 144 14.05 2.30 -1.94
N ASP A 145 14.29 1.25 -2.73
CA ASP A 145 15.64 0.88 -3.19
C ASP A 145 16.27 2.02 -4.00
N LEU A 146 15.51 2.67 -4.88
CA LEU A 146 15.98 3.84 -5.63
C LEU A 146 16.33 5.00 -4.69
N ALA A 147 15.49 5.31 -3.71
CA ALA A 147 15.77 6.37 -2.73
C ALA A 147 17.05 6.10 -1.94
N MET A 148 17.25 4.85 -1.50
CA MET A 148 18.45 4.43 -0.78
C MET A 148 19.71 4.56 -1.63
N ARG A 149 19.66 4.14 -2.90
CA ARG A 149 20.80 4.28 -3.84
C ARG A 149 21.16 5.74 -4.13
N GLN A 150 20.19 6.65 -4.03
CA GLN A 150 20.39 8.09 -4.17
C GLN A 150 20.84 8.76 -2.86
N GLY A 151 21.03 8.01 -1.77
CA GLY A 151 21.44 8.56 -0.47
C GLY A 151 20.35 9.38 0.22
N ILE A 152 19.08 9.19 -0.14
CA ILE A 152 17.97 9.96 0.41
C ILE A 152 17.53 9.35 1.73
N MET A 153 17.66 10.12 2.81
CA MET A 153 17.33 9.67 4.17
C MET A 153 15.98 10.21 4.70
N HIS A 154 15.37 11.16 3.98
CA HIS A 154 14.13 11.82 4.39
C HIS A 154 13.11 11.79 3.25
N LEU A 155 12.07 10.96 3.41
CA LEU A 155 10.97 10.75 2.45
C LEU A 155 9.62 11.21 2.98
#